data_AF-A0A497J3E3-F1
#
_entry.id   AF-A0A497J3E3-F1
#
_cell.length_a   1.000
_cell.length_b   1.000
_cell.length_c   1.000
_cell.angle_alpha   90.00
_cell.angle_beta   90.00
_cell.angle_gamma   90.00
#
_symmetry.space_group_name_H-M   'P 1'
#
loop_
_entity.id
_entity.type
_entity.pdbx_description
1 polymer ?
#
loop_
_entity_poly.entity_id
_entity_poly.type
_entity_poly.pdbx_seq_one_letter_code
_entity_poly.pdbx_strand_id
1 'polypeptide(L)'
;MPLNPNPPSAPVRLAFIHHSTGEDWLNIGGLREALNQNNYYVTETNYDWGPPDLDVNDGNPIGYHTDIGHWYNWFLGPHRDTYLQALYTSSYTTGENSIPDPGGENVIIMFKSCFSSGQYILGNPEDPPLPKGQPNPLWGKGLCDDPQCSGANYYTVSNIKGLYRDLLDYFATRQDKMFVLITTPPSHDQAVDPEMAAKLRAINIWLVYHWLDDYPYNNVFVFDYYNVLTSNGGDPNTNDLGAESGNHHRYWNGQVQHVIGYPNDFLAYPTFWDGQPDNHPSAAGHCKATGEFVKLLNIAYHCWRGDGGCPQFMGRSGGVSAGTPSPPPTQQPSPSATPSTSPPPISTPSSPTPTSSASQPSQGISGKILGIGALIGIFTIIGAFMMKRKGAKQVSTSEIDEKIMKLEKALKEGRISKETYQELRRKYEKEKSR
;
A
#
# COMPACT_ATOMS: atom_id res chain seq x y z
N MET A 1 1.77 -5.57 -27.87
CA MET A 1 2.78 -4.49 -27.95
C MET A 1 3.87 -4.77 -26.92
N PRO A 2 5.13 -4.39 -27.17
CA PRO A 2 6.18 -4.48 -26.15
C PRO A 2 5.89 -3.55 -24.97
N LEU A 3 6.38 -3.90 -23.77
CA LEU A 3 6.31 -3.01 -22.62
C LEU A 3 7.16 -1.75 -22.88
N ASN A 4 6.66 -0.58 -22.46
CA ASN A 4 7.35 0.70 -22.63
C ASN A 4 7.68 1.31 -21.25
N PRO A 5 8.94 1.26 -20.79
CA PRO A 5 9.35 1.81 -19.50
C PRO A 5 9.77 3.29 -19.56
N ASN A 6 9.64 3.95 -20.72
CA ASN A 6 10.02 5.35 -20.87
C ASN A 6 8.95 6.27 -20.26
N PRO A 7 9.32 7.47 -19.78
CA PRO A 7 8.35 8.42 -19.27
C PRO A 7 7.39 8.89 -20.36
N PRO A 8 6.19 9.38 -19.99
CA PRO A 8 5.30 10.13 -20.88
C PRO A 8 6.06 11.23 -21.61
N SER A 9 5.68 11.51 -22.87
CA SER A 9 6.36 12.55 -23.67
C SER A 9 6.06 13.98 -23.24
N ALA A 10 5.06 14.18 -22.38
CA ALA A 10 4.68 15.48 -21.83
C ALA A 10 4.29 15.33 -20.35
N PRO A 11 4.40 16.39 -19.53
CA PRO A 11 4.01 16.34 -18.13
C PRO A 11 2.54 15.91 -17.91
N VAL A 12 2.32 15.05 -16.93
CA VAL A 12 1.02 14.48 -16.55
C VAL A 12 0.77 14.70 -15.06
N ARG A 13 -0.42 15.17 -14.70
CA ARG A 13 -0.78 15.34 -13.29
C ARG A 13 -1.16 14.03 -12.62
N LEU A 14 -0.58 13.80 -11.46
CA LEU A 14 -0.80 12.64 -10.62
C LEU A 14 -1.23 13.13 -9.22
N ALA A 15 -2.25 12.51 -8.65
CA ALA A 15 -2.60 12.66 -7.24
C ALA A 15 -2.24 11.38 -6.48
N PHE A 16 -1.48 11.51 -5.40
CA PHE A 16 -1.23 10.41 -4.47
C PHE A 16 -2.09 10.58 -3.20
N ILE A 17 -3.10 9.74 -3.05
CA ILE A 17 -3.90 9.65 -1.82
C ILE A 17 -3.11 8.83 -0.81
N HIS A 18 -2.61 9.50 0.22
CA HIS A 18 -1.77 8.84 1.22
C HIS A 18 -1.83 9.54 2.59
N HIS A 19 -1.19 8.88 3.54
CA HIS A 19 -0.91 9.36 4.89
C HIS A 19 0.34 8.63 5.41
N SER A 20 1.01 9.17 6.43
CA SER A 20 2.18 8.54 7.09
C SER A 20 3.26 8.14 6.05
N THR A 21 3.50 6.85 5.82
CA THR A 21 4.58 6.32 4.95
C THR A 21 4.58 6.83 3.51
N GLY A 22 3.49 7.44 3.04
CA GLY A 22 3.44 8.04 1.70
C GLY A 22 4.17 9.38 1.64
N GLU A 23 4.09 10.16 2.73
CA GLU A 23 4.82 11.41 2.88
C GLU A 23 6.32 11.13 2.92
N ASP A 24 6.74 10.15 3.71
CA ASP A 24 8.14 9.71 3.76
C ASP A 24 8.60 9.15 2.41
N TRP A 25 7.75 8.40 1.69
CA TRP A 25 8.14 7.91 0.38
C TRP A 25 8.36 9.05 -0.63
N LEU A 26 7.47 10.05 -0.63
CA LEU A 26 7.59 11.25 -1.47
C LEU A 26 8.82 12.09 -1.13
N ASN A 27 9.10 12.30 0.15
CA ASN A 27 10.09 13.27 0.64
C ASN A 27 11.44 12.65 0.96
N ILE A 28 11.46 11.52 1.67
CA ILE A 28 12.68 10.83 2.14
C ILE A 28 13.12 9.79 1.11
N GLY A 29 12.17 9.09 0.50
CA GLY A 29 12.42 8.09 -0.54
C GLY A 29 12.75 8.62 -1.93
N GLY A 30 12.71 9.94 -2.11
CA GLY A 30 12.93 10.60 -3.40
C GLY A 30 11.85 10.30 -4.45
N LEU A 31 10.67 9.79 -4.07
CA LEU A 31 9.63 9.45 -5.07
C LEU A 31 9.17 10.69 -5.83
N ARG A 32 8.97 11.84 -5.17
CA ARG A 32 8.53 13.07 -5.87
C ARG A 32 9.53 13.50 -6.94
N GLU A 33 10.82 13.51 -6.59
CA GLU A 33 11.88 13.84 -7.53
C GLU A 33 11.89 12.86 -8.72
N ALA A 34 11.84 11.56 -8.45
CA ALA A 34 11.86 10.55 -9.50
C ALA A 34 10.61 10.61 -10.41
N LEU A 35 9.44 10.91 -9.84
CA LEU A 35 8.20 11.15 -10.58
C LEU A 35 8.32 12.38 -11.48
N ASN A 36 8.85 13.50 -10.96
CA ASN A 36 9.05 14.71 -11.77
C ASN A 36 10.06 14.50 -12.91
N GLN A 37 11.16 13.78 -12.65
CA GLN A 37 12.13 13.38 -13.68
C GLN A 37 11.49 12.49 -14.77
N ASN A 38 10.34 11.87 -14.46
CA ASN A 38 9.56 11.06 -15.38
C ASN A 38 8.28 11.77 -15.85
N ASN A 39 8.26 13.10 -15.88
CA ASN A 39 7.13 13.90 -16.36
C ASN A 39 5.81 13.69 -15.60
N TYR A 40 5.86 13.31 -14.32
CA TYR A 40 4.69 13.31 -13.46
C TYR A 40 4.74 14.51 -12.51
N TYR A 41 3.78 15.42 -12.65
CA TYR A 41 3.57 16.52 -11.72
C TYR A 41 2.74 16.00 -10.55
N VAL A 42 3.30 16.06 -9.35
CA VAL A 42 2.74 15.42 -8.16
C VAL A 42 1.88 16.40 -7.38
N THR A 43 0.64 15.99 -7.16
CA THR A 43 -0.25 16.48 -6.11
C THR A 43 -0.50 15.33 -5.15
N GLU A 44 -0.98 15.64 -3.96
CA GLU A 44 -1.21 14.61 -2.94
C GLU A 44 -2.37 14.95 -2.02
N THR A 45 -2.63 14.02 -1.11
CA THR A 45 -3.45 14.24 0.09
C THR A 45 -2.62 13.90 1.32
N ASN A 46 -3.06 14.32 2.50
CA ASN A 46 -2.55 13.85 3.79
C ASN A 46 -3.70 13.85 4.82
N TYR A 47 -3.38 13.65 6.10
CA TYR A 47 -4.37 13.57 7.19
C TYR A 47 -5.36 14.73 7.24
N ASP A 48 -4.91 15.94 6.93
CA ASP A 48 -5.72 17.15 7.07
C ASP A 48 -6.36 17.60 5.74
N TRP A 49 -6.19 16.81 4.68
CA TRP A 49 -6.57 17.20 3.33
C TRP A 49 -8.04 16.89 3.03
N GLY A 50 -8.68 17.83 2.34
CA GLY A 50 -9.96 17.64 1.67
C GLY A 50 -11.18 18.11 2.48
N PRO A 51 -12.38 17.95 1.91
CA PRO A 51 -13.64 18.24 2.61
C PRO A 51 -13.83 17.30 3.82
N PRO A 52 -14.69 17.68 4.80
CA PRO A 52 -15.13 16.78 5.86
C PRO A 52 -15.63 15.45 5.30
N ASP A 53 -15.22 14.33 5.89
CA ASP A 53 -15.82 13.04 5.55
C ASP A 53 -17.25 13.00 6.13
N LEU A 54 -18.22 12.89 5.24
CA LEU A 54 -19.65 12.79 5.56
C LEU A 54 -20.11 11.33 5.71
N ASP A 55 -19.26 10.36 5.40
CA ASP A 55 -19.53 8.93 5.55
C ASP A 55 -19.11 8.41 6.94
N VAL A 56 -18.26 9.17 7.65
CA VAL A 56 -17.84 8.92 9.04
C VAL A 56 -18.12 10.16 9.90
N ASN A 57 -18.84 9.99 11.01
CA ASN A 57 -19.26 11.11 11.87
C ASN A 57 -18.25 11.37 13.01
N ASP A 58 -16.98 11.60 12.65
CA ASP A 58 -15.90 11.89 13.59
C ASP A 58 -15.37 13.34 13.48
N GLY A 59 -15.76 14.05 12.41
CA GLY A 59 -15.39 15.44 12.14
C GLY A 59 -14.05 15.62 11.42
N ASN A 60 -13.38 14.53 11.03
CA ASN A 60 -12.12 14.59 10.30
C ASN A 60 -12.37 14.73 8.78
N PRO A 61 -11.40 15.31 8.03
CA PRO A 61 -11.51 15.38 6.58
C PRO A 61 -11.31 14.01 5.92
N ILE A 62 -11.72 13.89 4.66
CA ILE A 62 -11.61 12.63 3.90
C ILE A 62 -10.16 12.11 3.79
N GLY A 63 -9.16 13.00 3.80
CA GLY A 63 -7.74 12.64 3.82
C GLY A 63 -7.31 11.82 5.06
N TYR A 64 -8.03 11.96 6.17
CA TYR A 64 -7.83 11.15 7.38
C TYR A 64 -8.27 9.69 7.19
N HIS A 65 -9.25 9.46 6.31
CA HIS A 65 -9.93 8.18 6.14
C HIS A 65 -9.33 7.38 4.97
N THR A 66 -8.18 6.75 5.22
CA THR A 66 -7.39 6.04 4.19
C THR A 66 -7.06 4.59 4.58
N ASP A 67 -7.59 4.09 5.70
CA ASP A 67 -7.65 2.65 5.98
C ASP A 67 -8.38 1.86 4.89
N ILE A 68 -8.13 0.55 4.81
CA ILE A 68 -8.63 -0.30 3.72
C ILE A 68 -10.15 -0.16 3.55
N GLY A 69 -10.93 -0.19 4.64
CA GLY A 69 -12.39 -0.04 4.56
C GLY A 69 -12.87 1.33 4.11
N HIS A 70 -12.05 2.38 4.27
CA HIS A 70 -12.39 3.74 3.85
C HIS A 70 -12.29 3.98 2.35
N TRP A 71 -11.68 3.08 1.56
CA TRP A 71 -11.76 3.18 0.10
C TRP A 71 -13.20 3.15 -0.41
N TYR A 72 -14.13 2.61 0.37
CA TYR A 72 -15.55 2.79 0.14
C TYR A 72 -15.94 4.28 0.09
N ASN A 73 -15.59 5.09 1.10
CA ASN A 73 -15.96 6.51 1.17
C ASN A 73 -15.46 7.26 -0.06
N TRP A 74 -14.21 7.01 -0.47
CA TRP A 74 -13.58 7.65 -1.62
C TRP A 74 -14.25 7.33 -2.97
N PHE A 75 -14.64 6.06 -3.21
CA PHE A 75 -14.95 5.60 -4.57
C PHE A 75 -16.36 5.03 -4.75
N LEU A 76 -17.01 4.59 -3.69
CA LEU A 76 -18.32 3.92 -3.74
C LEU A 76 -19.38 4.60 -2.88
N GLY A 77 -18.96 5.37 -1.87
CA GLY A 77 -19.80 6.03 -0.89
C GLY A 77 -20.78 7.04 -1.51
N PRO A 78 -21.85 7.38 -0.79
CA PRO A 78 -22.87 8.32 -1.26
C PRO A 78 -22.31 9.73 -1.50
N HIS A 79 -21.21 10.10 -0.85
CA HIS A 79 -20.57 11.41 -0.97
C HIS A 79 -19.30 11.41 -1.83
N ARG A 80 -18.98 10.29 -2.49
CA ARG A 80 -17.76 10.12 -3.30
C ARG A 80 -17.53 11.25 -4.31
N ASP A 81 -18.59 11.78 -4.92
CA ASP A 81 -18.48 12.79 -5.98
C ASP A 81 -17.91 14.10 -5.43
N THR A 82 -18.20 14.44 -4.16
CA THR A 82 -17.62 15.59 -3.45
C THR A 82 -16.12 15.41 -3.25
N TYR A 83 -15.70 14.21 -2.82
CA TYR A 83 -14.30 13.91 -2.52
C TYR A 83 -13.46 13.83 -3.80
N LEU A 84 -13.99 13.15 -4.81
CA LEU A 84 -13.31 12.96 -6.09
C LEU A 84 -13.24 14.25 -6.89
N GLN A 85 -14.27 15.12 -6.82
CA GLN A 85 -14.18 16.44 -7.44
C GLN A 85 -13.07 17.28 -6.80
N ALA A 86 -12.94 17.26 -5.47
CA ALA A 86 -11.85 17.93 -4.77
C ALA A 86 -10.47 17.34 -5.13
N LEU A 87 -10.39 16.00 -5.25
CA LEU A 87 -9.15 15.30 -5.59
C LEU A 87 -8.71 15.63 -7.02
N TYR A 88 -9.61 15.58 -8.00
CA TYR A 88 -9.28 15.79 -9.40
C TYR A 88 -8.83 17.22 -9.70
N THR A 89 -9.32 18.22 -8.98
CA THR A 89 -8.92 19.63 -9.17
C THR A 89 -7.86 20.10 -8.18
N SER A 90 -7.43 19.23 -7.25
CA SER A 90 -6.43 19.57 -6.25
C SER A 90 -5.11 19.97 -6.89
N SER A 91 -4.51 21.03 -6.34
CA SER A 91 -3.09 21.39 -6.55
C SER A 91 -2.32 21.33 -5.24
N TYR A 92 -2.87 20.67 -4.22
CA TYR A 92 -2.24 20.52 -2.92
C TYR A 92 -0.99 19.65 -3.03
N THR A 93 0.08 20.10 -2.38
CA THR A 93 1.29 19.30 -2.15
C THR A 93 2.01 19.78 -0.89
N THR A 94 2.72 18.87 -0.23
CA THR A 94 3.55 19.14 0.95
C THR A 94 5.00 19.47 0.58
N GLY A 95 5.41 19.21 -0.66
CA GLY A 95 6.76 19.45 -1.16
C GLY A 95 6.75 20.07 -2.55
N GLU A 96 7.89 20.60 -2.98
CA GLU A 96 8.00 21.31 -4.26
C GLU A 96 8.14 20.34 -5.43
N ASN A 97 7.42 20.61 -6.52
CA ASN A 97 7.66 19.95 -7.80
C ASN A 97 8.83 20.64 -8.53
N SER A 98 9.70 19.84 -9.15
CA SER A 98 10.82 20.33 -9.96
C SER A 98 10.45 20.62 -11.43
N ILE A 99 9.22 20.31 -11.83
CA ILE A 99 8.64 20.61 -13.14
C ILE A 99 7.43 21.54 -12.99
N PRO A 100 7.13 22.40 -13.97
CA PRO A 100 5.97 23.28 -13.91
C PRO A 100 4.67 22.48 -13.94
N ASP A 101 3.64 23.00 -13.27
CA ASP A 101 2.29 22.47 -13.34
C ASP A 101 1.76 22.55 -14.78
N PRO A 102 1.44 21.42 -15.44
CA PRO A 102 0.87 21.44 -16.79
C PRO A 102 -0.59 21.91 -16.85
N GLY A 103 -1.23 22.13 -15.70
CA GLY A 103 -2.63 22.49 -15.58
C GLY A 103 -3.59 21.31 -15.81
N GLY A 104 -4.89 21.58 -15.67
CA GLY A 104 -5.94 20.57 -15.79
C GLY A 104 -6.12 19.72 -14.55
N GLU A 105 -6.85 18.61 -14.68
CA GLU A 105 -7.14 17.70 -13.57
C GLU A 105 -6.00 16.70 -13.33
N ASN A 106 -5.95 16.16 -12.11
CA ASN A 106 -5.22 14.93 -11.82
C ASN A 106 -5.85 13.78 -12.62
N VAL A 107 -5.05 13.14 -13.47
CA VAL A 107 -5.50 12.05 -14.36
C VAL A 107 -4.94 10.68 -13.97
N ILE A 108 -3.90 10.67 -13.14
CA ILE A 108 -3.40 9.46 -12.48
C ILE A 108 -3.71 9.57 -10.99
N ILE A 109 -4.36 8.55 -10.43
CA ILE A 109 -4.74 8.47 -9.02
C ILE A 109 -4.02 7.29 -8.40
N MET A 110 -2.95 7.58 -7.67
CA MET A 110 -2.29 6.61 -6.79
C MET A 110 -2.98 6.64 -5.43
N PHE A 111 -3.18 5.49 -4.81
CA PHE A 111 -3.77 5.43 -3.47
C PHE A 111 -3.20 4.27 -2.66
N LYS A 112 -3.07 4.48 -1.35
CA LYS A 112 -2.54 3.48 -0.42
C LYS A 112 -3.16 3.59 0.96
N SER A 113 -3.29 2.46 1.65
CA SER A 113 -3.53 2.42 3.09
C SER A 113 -2.22 2.35 3.87
N CYS A 114 -2.23 2.71 5.15
CA CYS A 114 -1.04 2.62 6.01
C CYS A 114 -0.90 1.25 6.66
N PHE A 115 0.28 0.97 7.24
CA PHE A 115 0.57 -0.30 7.92
C PHE A 115 -0.45 -0.64 9.01
N SER A 116 -1.03 0.39 9.66
CA SER A 116 -2.05 0.23 10.71
C SER A 116 -3.30 -0.49 10.20
N SER A 117 -3.69 -0.27 8.94
CA SER A 117 -4.92 -0.82 8.37
C SER A 117 -4.87 -2.34 8.17
N GLY A 118 -3.68 -2.96 8.29
CA GLY A 118 -3.46 -4.39 8.10
C GLY A 118 -3.00 -5.12 9.37
N GLN A 119 -3.09 -4.50 10.55
CA GLN A 119 -2.58 -5.07 11.80
C GLN A 119 -3.44 -6.20 12.36
N TYR A 120 -4.71 -6.31 11.94
CA TYR A 120 -5.59 -7.40 12.37
C TYR A 120 -6.46 -7.87 11.21
N ILE A 121 -6.34 -9.16 10.87
CA ILE A 121 -7.02 -9.78 9.73
C ILE A 121 -7.55 -11.16 10.12
N LEU A 122 -8.87 -11.30 10.00
CA LEU A 122 -9.62 -12.54 10.25
C LEU A 122 -9.76 -13.39 8.99
N GLY A 123 -10.14 -14.66 9.17
CA GLY A 123 -10.30 -15.63 8.07
C GLY A 123 -8.98 -16.27 7.64
N ASN A 124 -9.02 -16.98 6.52
CA ASN A 124 -7.89 -17.70 5.94
C ASN A 124 -7.29 -16.94 4.75
N PRO A 125 -5.96 -17.03 4.53
CA PRO A 125 -5.28 -16.43 3.37
C PRO A 125 -5.95 -16.68 2.01
N GLU A 126 -6.48 -17.89 1.83
CA GLU A 126 -7.10 -18.36 0.59
C GLU A 126 -8.60 -18.06 0.48
N ASP A 127 -9.20 -17.41 1.47
CA ASP A 127 -10.63 -17.07 1.41
C ASP A 127 -10.89 -16.22 0.14
N PRO A 128 -11.94 -16.54 -0.64
CA PRO A 128 -12.29 -15.80 -1.84
C PRO A 128 -12.85 -14.41 -1.47
N PRO A 129 -12.87 -13.45 -2.41
CA PRO A 129 -13.56 -12.18 -2.19
C PRO A 129 -15.03 -12.42 -1.83
N LEU A 130 -15.54 -11.69 -0.83
CA LEU A 130 -16.95 -11.72 -0.41
C LEU A 130 -17.84 -11.62 -1.65
N PRO A 131 -18.80 -12.53 -1.92
CA PRO A 131 -19.51 -12.55 -3.21
C PRO A 131 -20.11 -11.21 -3.62
N LYS A 132 -19.98 -10.86 -4.91
CA LYS A 132 -20.48 -9.59 -5.45
C LYS A 132 -21.99 -9.45 -5.23
N GLY A 133 -22.42 -8.23 -4.90
CA GLY A 133 -23.82 -7.91 -4.62
C GLY A 133 -24.26 -8.11 -3.17
N GLN A 134 -23.40 -8.66 -2.31
CA GLN A 134 -23.62 -8.67 -0.86
C GLN A 134 -23.11 -7.36 -0.24
N PRO A 135 -23.84 -6.74 0.69
CA PRO A 135 -23.32 -5.60 1.45
C PRO A 135 -22.05 -6.02 2.20
N ASN A 136 -20.94 -5.38 1.89
CA ASN A 136 -19.68 -5.69 2.54
C ASN A 136 -19.63 -4.94 3.89
N PRO A 137 -19.55 -5.64 5.03
CA PRO A 137 -19.59 -4.99 6.34
C PRO A 137 -18.34 -4.15 6.64
N LEU A 138 -17.29 -4.25 5.82
CA LEU A 138 -16.08 -3.44 5.90
C LEU A 138 -16.25 -2.01 5.34
N TRP A 139 -17.32 -1.74 4.58
CA TRP A 139 -17.53 -0.43 3.94
C TRP A 139 -17.54 0.72 4.95
N GLY A 140 -16.62 1.67 4.77
CA GLY A 140 -16.48 2.86 5.59
C GLY A 140 -16.04 2.57 7.02
N LYS A 141 -15.30 1.47 7.24
CA LYS A 141 -14.75 1.09 8.54
C LYS A 141 -13.22 1.08 8.49
N GLY A 142 -12.58 2.00 9.18
CA GLY A 142 -11.17 1.89 9.56
C GLY A 142 -10.99 0.82 10.63
N LEU A 143 -9.74 0.38 10.81
CA LEU A 143 -9.45 -0.69 11.77
C LEU A 143 -9.67 -0.20 13.20
N CYS A 144 -9.25 1.03 13.47
CA CYS A 144 -9.24 1.66 14.80
C CYS A 144 -9.86 3.06 14.80
N ASP A 145 -10.99 3.26 14.13
CA ASP A 145 -11.75 4.53 14.16
C ASP A 145 -12.27 4.88 15.56
N ASP A 146 -12.39 3.87 16.42
CA ASP A 146 -12.78 4.01 17.83
C ASP A 146 -11.71 3.43 18.77
N PRO A 147 -11.68 3.85 20.04
CA PRO A 147 -10.67 3.38 21.00
C PRO A 147 -10.72 1.88 21.32
N GLN A 148 -11.76 1.15 20.91
CA GLN A 148 -11.85 -0.30 21.06
C GLN A 148 -11.41 -1.04 19.80
N CYS A 149 -11.01 -0.32 18.74
CA CYS A 149 -10.74 -0.87 17.42
C CYS A 149 -11.85 -1.79 16.93
N SER A 150 -13.11 -1.37 17.09
CA SER A 150 -14.25 -2.23 16.79
C SER A 150 -14.34 -2.62 15.31
N GLY A 151 -13.72 -1.84 14.43
CA GLY A 151 -13.55 -2.10 13.01
C GLY A 151 -12.86 -3.43 12.70
N ALA A 152 -11.93 -3.87 13.56
CA ALA A 152 -11.19 -5.13 13.42
C ALA A 152 -12.08 -6.36 13.20
N ASN A 153 -13.32 -6.36 13.70
CA ASN A 153 -14.28 -7.44 13.49
C ASN A 153 -14.72 -7.61 12.03
N TYR A 154 -14.53 -6.60 11.19
CA TYR A 154 -14.93 -6.59 9.78
C TYR A 154 -13.76 -6.81 8.82
N TYR A 155 -12.51 -6.73 9.32
CA TYR A 155 -11.30 -6.95 8.53
C TYR A 155 -11.05 -8.45 8.36
N THR A 156 -11.83 -9.08 7.47
CA THR A 156 -11.58 -10.45 7.03
C THR A 156 -10.89 -10.46 5.67
N VAL A 157 -10.12 -11.50 5.35
CA VAL A 157 -9.53 -11.69 4.01
C VAL A 157 -10.60 -11.56 2.93
N SER A 158 -11.76 -12.20 3.13
CA SER A 158 -12.89 -12.16 2.18
C SER A 158 -13.46 -10.76 1.99
N ASN A 159 -13.69 -10.01 3.07
CA ASN A 159 -14.23 -8.65 3.01
C ASN A 159 -13.25 -7.68 2.35
N ILE A 160 -11.96 -7.78 2.65
CA ILE A 160 -10.92 -6.93 2.04
C ILE A 160 -10.86 -7.18 0.53
N LYS A 161 -10.72 -8.43 0.09
CA LYS A 161 -10.71 -8.77 -1.34
C LYS A 161 -12.02 -8.37 -2.03
N GLY A 162 -13.15 -8.54 -1.34
CA GLY A 162 -14.48 -8.11 -1.82
C GLY A 162 -14.57 -6.61 -2.05
N LEU A 163 -14.08 -5.79 -1.11
CA LEU A 163 -14.05 -4.33 -1.24
C LEU A 163 -13.22 -3.92 -2.45
N TYR A 164 -11.98 -4.40 -2.57
CA TYR A 164 -11.14 -4.07 -3.72
C TYR A 164 -11.80 -4.44 -5.05
N ARG A 165 -12.42 -5.64 -5.15
CA ARG A 165 -13.21 -5.99 -6.35
C ARG A 165 -14.32 -4.96 -6.61
N ASP A 166 -15.05 -4.55 -5.59
CA ASP A 166 -16.18 -3.61 -5.77
C ASP A 166 -15.71 -2.22 -6.21
N LEU A 167 -14.49 -1.77 -5.83
CA LEU A 167 -13.92 -0.50 -6.33
C LEU A 167 -13.81 -0.46 -7.86
N LEU A 168 -13.66 -1.62 -8.52
CA LEU A 168 -13.55 -1.72 -9.98
C LEU A 168 -14.81 -1.21 -10.69
N ASP A 169 -15.98 -1.25 -10.05
CA ASP A 169 -17.22 -0.73 -10.63
C ASP A 169 -17.14 0.78 -10.83
N TYR A 170 -16.52 1.52 -9.89
CA TYR A 170 -16.25 2.94 -10.08
C TYR A 170 -15.17 3.17 -11.15
N PHE A 171 -14.05 2.45 -11.08
CA PHE A 171 -12.93 2.65 -12.02
C PHE A 171 -13.33 2.38 -13.48
N ALA A 172 -14.25 1.44 -13.72
CA ALA A 172 -14.84 1.17 -15.03
C ALA A 172 -15.56 2.39 -15.65
N THR A 173 -16.11 3.27 -14.81
CA THR A 173 -16.79 4.50 -15.26
C THR A 173 -15.82 5.63 -15.61
N ARG A 174 -14.55 5.52 -15.20
CA ARG A 174 -13.52 6.55 -15.32
C ARG A 174 -12.32 6.09 -16.14
N GLN A 175 -12.56 5.64 -17.36
CA GLN A 175 -11.49 5.28 -18.31
C GLN A 175 -10.65 6.50 -18.73
N ASP A 176 -11.15 7.72 -18.47
CA ASP A 176 -10.41 8.98 -18.58
C ASP A 176 -9.35 9.18 -17.48
N LYS A 177 -9.32 8.30 -16.47
CA LYS A 177 -8.36 8.30 -15.36
C LYS A 177 -7.65 6.96 -15.28
N MET A 178 -6.39 6.97 -14.82
CA MET A 178 -5.64 5.78 -14.44
C MET A 178 -5.59 5.66 -12.91
N PHE A 179 -5.92 4.50 -12.36
CA PHE A 179 -5.86 4.21 -10.93
C PHE A 179 -4.73 3.24 -10.64
N VAL A 180 -3.94 3.52 -9.60
CA VAL A 180 -2.82 2.69 -9.19
C VAL A 180 -2.93 2.42 -7.70
N LEU A 181 -3.23 1.18 -7.35
CA LEU A 181 -3.18 0.71 -5.98
C LEU A 181 -1.73 0.47 -5.58
N ILE A 182 -1.28 1.18 -4.55
CA ILE A 182 -0.06 0.84 -3.83
C ILE A 182 -0.51 0.01 -2.63
N THR A 183 -0.10 -1.25 -2.59
CA THR A 183 -0.52 -2.17 -1.52
C THR A 183 -0.12 -1.65 -0.14
N THR A 184 -0.93 -1.98 0.87
CA THR A 184 -0.67 -1.67 2.28
C THR A 184 0.72 -2.18 2.67
N PRO A 185 1.62 -1.34 3.24
CA PRO A 185 3.00 -1.74 3.58
C PRO A 185 3.07 -2.73 4.77
N PRO A 186 4.20 -3.44 4.96
CA PRO A 186 4.35 -4.39 6.05
C PRO A 186 4.60 -3.69 7.38
N SER A 187 4.28 -4.39 8.47
CA SER A 187 4.70 -4.03 9.82
C SER A 187 5.93 -4.83 10.24
N HIS A 188 6.71 -4.32 11.21
CA HIS A 188 7.80 -5.08 11.83
C HIS A 188 7.26 -6.20 12.74
N ASP A 189 8.12 -7.16 13.05
CA ASP A 189 7.81 -8.39 13.80
C ASP A 189 7.37 -8.18 15.25
N GLN A 190 7.74 -7.07 15.87
CA GLN A 190 7.25 -6.68 17.20
C GLN A 190 5.86 -6.00 17.19
N ALA A 191 5.36 -5.56 16.04
CA ALA A 191 4.08 -4.84 15.94
C ALA A 191 2.90 -5.74 15.57
N VAL A 192 3.17 -6.88 14.92
CA VAL A 192 2.12 -7.76 14.44
C VAL A 192 2.55 -9.23 14.50
N ASP A 193 1.61 -10.11 14.78
CA ASP A 193 1.86 -11.55 14.78
C ASP A 193 2.19 -12.08 13.36
N PRO A 194 3.05 -13.12 13.23
CA PRO A 194 3.39 -13.71 11.94
C PRO A 194 2.18 -14.15 11.10
N GLU A 195 1.12 -14.61 11.75
CA GLU A 195 -0.12 -15.01 11.07
C GLU A 195 -0.79 -13.82 10.36
N MET A 196 -0.81 -12.64 10.99
CA MET A 196 -1.40 -11.44 10.39
C MET A 196 -0.54 -10.93 9.24
N ALA A 197 0.78 -10.92 9.38
CA ALA A 197 1.70 -10.57 8.31
C ALA A 197 1.52 -11.50 7.09
N ALA A 198 1.43 -12.81 7.30
CA ALA A 198 1.17 -13.78 6.23
C ALA A 198 -0.18 -13.56 5.53
N LYS A 199 -1.25 -13.21 6.28
CA LYS A 199 -2.56 -12.87 5.70
C LYS A 199 -2.50 -11.62 4.84
N LEU A 200 -1.80 -10.58 5.29
CA LEU A 200 -1.64 -9.36 4.51
C LEU A 200 -0.81 -9.60 3.24
N ARG A 201 0.28 -10.39 3.33
CA ARG A 201 0.98 -10.89 2.14
C ARG A 201 0.00 -11.56 1.17
N ALA A 202 -0.79 -12.52 1.64
CA ALA A 202 -1.68 -13.28 0.76
C ALA A 202 -2.74 -12.41 0.07
N ILE A 203 -3.28 -11.40 0.76
CA ILE A 203 -4.17 -10.39 0.15
C ILE A 203 -3.42 -9.61 -0.94
N ASN A 204 -2.20 -9.14 -0.65
CA ASN A 204 -1.40 -8.36 -1.61
C ASN A 204 -0.97 -9.20 -2.82
N ILE A 205 -0.62 -10.46 -2.64
CA ILE A 205 -0.40 -11.41 -3.75
C ILE A 205 -1.67 -11.57 -4.58
N TRP A 206 -2.84 -11.77 -3.95
CA TRP A 206 -4.09 -11.82 -4.71
C TRP A 206 -4.35 -10.54 -5.50
N LEU A 207 -4.04 -9.37 -4.92
CA LEU A 207 -4.15 -8.09 -5.62
C LEU A 207 -3.25 -8.02 -6.86
N VAL A 208 -2.02 -8.49 -6.75
CA VAL A 208 -1.01 -8.50 -7.83
C VAL A 208 -1.37 -9.47 -8.96
N TYR A 209 -1.90 -10.64 -8.63
CA TYR A 209 -2.11 -11.72 -9.60
C TYR A 209 -3.54 -11.83 -10.13
N HIS A 210 -4.56 -11.40 -9.38
CA HIS A 210 -5.92 -11.84 -9.66
C HIS A 210 -6.98 -10.74 -9.61
N TRP A 211 -6.67 -9.56 -9.05
CA TRP A 211 -7.69 -8.53 -8.84
C TRP A 211 -8.38 -8.09 -10.15
N LEU A 212 -7.64 -8.09 -11.25
CA LEU A 212 -8.07 -7.55 -12.55
C LEU A 212 -8.28 -8.64 -13.62
N ASP A 213 -8.39 -9.91 -13.22
CA ASP A 213 -8.57 -11.04 -14.15
C ASP A 213 -9.83 -10.87 -15.02
N ASP A 214 -10.94 -10.41 -14.42
CA ASP A 214 -12.21 -10.13 -15.10
C ASP A 214 -12.42 -8.64 -15.43
N TYR A 215 -11.44 -7.78 -15.17
CA TYR A 215 -11.56 -6.34 -15.41
C TYR A 215 -11.27 -6.01 -16.88
N PRO A 216 -12.22 -5.45 -17.66
CA PRO A 216 -12.11 -5.37 -19.11
C PRO A 216 -11.29 -4.18 -19.63
N TYR A 217 -10.88 -3.26 -18.76
CA TYR A 217 -10.20 -2.03 -19.14
C TYR A 217 -8.74 -1.99 -18.67
N ASN A 218 -7.97 -1.08 -19.25
CA ASN A 218 -6.52 -0.97 -19.01
C ASN A 218 -6.17 0.28 -18.19
N ASN A 219 -7.03 0.66 -17.24
CA ASN A 219 -6.87 1.88 -16.44
C ASN A 219 -6.73 1.63 -14.94
N VAL A 220 -6.48 0.39 -14.52
CA VAL A 220 -6.24 0.02 -13.11
C VAL A 220 -4.99 -0.84 -13.03
N PHE A 221 -4.11 -0.56 -12.07
CA PHE A 221 -2.84 -1.27 -11.88
C PHE A 221 -2.49 -1.41 -10.39
N VAL A 222 -1.59 -2.34 -10.08
CA VAL A 222 -1.10 -2.61 -8.71
C VAL A 222 0.41 -2.52 -8.64
N PHE A 223 0.93 -1.92 -7.57
CA PHE A 223 2.31 -2.04 -7.15
C PHE A 223 2.39 -2.70 -5.77
N ASP A 224 3.20 -3.76 -5.67
CA ASP A 224 3.34 -4.53 -4.43
C ASP A 224 4.40 -3.91 -3.52
N TYR A 225 4.08 -2.73 -3.00
CA TYR A 225 4.87 -2.04 -2.00
C TYR A 225 5.13 -2.90 -0.76
N TYR A 226 4.19 -3.79 -0.41
CA TYR A 226 4.39 -4.76 0.65
C TYR A 226 5.58 -5.68 0.36
N ASN A 227 5.57 -6.36 -0.79
CA ASN A 227 6.66 -7.24 -1.25
C ASN A 227 8.02 -6.56 -1.32
N VAL A 228 8.08 -5.37 -1.90
CA VAL A 228 9.34 -4.64 -2.05
C VAL A 228 10.01 -4.35 -0.70
N LEU A 229 9.21 -4.12 0.35
CA LEU A 229 9.68 -3.74 1.69
C LEU A 229 10.00 -4.91 2.64
N THR A 230 9.84 -6.17 2.23
CA THR A 230 10.14 -7.33 3.11
C THR A 230 11.48 -8.02 2.82
N SER A 231 12.39 -7.35 2.13
CA SER A 231 13.79 -7.79 1.94
C SER A 231 14.71 -6.58 1.81
N ASN A 232 15.96 -6.72 2.28
CA ASN A 232 16.96 -5.68 2.29
C ASN A 232 18.36 -6.22 1.92
N GLY A 233 19.34 -5.34 1.84
CA GLY A 233 20.74 -5.65 1.52
C GLY A 233 21.57 -6.15 2.70
N GLY A 234 20.93 -6.64 3.78
CA GLY A 234 21.58 -7.17 4.97
C GLY A 234 21.26 -6.42 6.26
N ASP A 235 20.83 -5.16 6.17
CA ASP A 235 20.40 -4.34 7.31
C ASP A 235 19.31 -3.32 6.90
N PRO A 236 18.56 -2.75 7.86
CA PRO A 236 17.47 -1.81 7.57
C PRO A 236 17.85 -0.52 6.84
N ASN A 237 19.13 -0.17 6.70
CA ASN A 237 19.61 1.03 6.01
C ASN A 237 20.36 0.72 4.70
N THR A 238 20.43 -0.55 4.31
CA THR A 238 21.01 -0.98 3.04
C THR A 238 19.93 -1.65 2.21
N ASN A 239 19.61 -1.12 1.03
CA ASN A 239 18.65 -1.77 0.14
C ASN A 239 19.30 -2.73 -0.85
N ASP A 240 18.49 -3.67 -1.34
CA ASP A 240 18.80 -4.67 -2.36
C ASP A 240 18.27 -4.24 -3.75
N LEU A 241 18.17 -2.93 -4.01
CA LEU A 241 17.76 -2.42 -5.32
C LEU A 241 18.72 -2.91 -6.41
N GLY A 242 18.16 -3.60 -7.41
CA GLY A 242 18.94 -4.17 -8.51
C GLY A 242 19.71 -5.44 -8.18
N ALA A 243 19.50 -6.04 -7.01
CA ALA A 243 20.00 -7.38 -6.72
C ALA A 243 19.19 -8.45 -7.47
N GLU A 244 19.81 -9.58 -7.81
CA GLU A 244 19.07 -10.72 -8.40
C GLU A 244 18.20 -11.44 -7.35
N SER A 245 18.69 -11.51 -6.11
CA SER A 245 18.00 -12.07 -4.95
C SER A 245 17.25 -10.99 -4.18
N GLY A 246 16.22 -11.40 -3.44
CA GLY A 246 15.41 -10.52 -2.61
C GLY A 246 13.94 -10.63 -3.00
N ASN A 247 13.14 -9.72 -2.47
CA ASN A 247 11.74 -9.56 -2.81
C ASN A 247 11.58 -8.29 -3.64
N HIS A 248 10.97 -8.43 -4.81
CA HIS A 248 10.90 -7.36 -5.80
C HIS A 248 9.54 -7.33 -6.49
N HIS A 249 9.11 -6.13 -6.86
CA HIS A 249 8.08 -5.94 -7.87
C HIS A 249 8.62 -4.87 -8.82
N ARG A 250 9.22 -5.29 -9.93
CA ARG A 250 10.08 -4.41 -10.74
C ARG A 250 10.01 -4.73 -12.22
N TYR A 251 10.52 -3.81 -13.03
CA TYR A 251 10.86 -4.08 -14.43
C TYR A 251 12.34 -4.49 -14.54
N TRP A 252 12.60 -5.70 -15.02
CA TRP A 252 13.94 -6.27 -15.12
C TRP A 252 14.06 -7.16 -16.36
N ASN A 253 15.15 -7.02 -17.12
CA ASN A 253 15.43 -7.81 -18.33
C ASN A 253 14.24 -7.87 -19.32
N GLY A 254 13.58 -6.73 -19.54
CA GLY A 254 12.50 -6.63 -20.54
C GLY A 254 11.12 -7.05 -20.04
N GLN A 255 10.99 -7.52 -18.80
CA GLN A 255 9.75 -8.06 -18.25
C GLN A 255 9.40 -7.42 -16.89
N VAL A 256 8.12 -7.41 -16.56
CA VAL A 256 7.70 -7.18 -15.17
C VAL A 256 7.93 -8.48 -14.39
N GLN A 257 8.56 -8.34 -13.23
CA GLN A 257 8.83 -9.44 -12.31
C GLN A 257 8.15 -9.15 -10.97
N HIS A 258 7.49 -10.17 -10.42
CA HIS A 258 7.09 -10.22 -9.03
C HIS A 258 7.82 -11.39 -8.37
N VAL A 259 8.75 -11.11 -7.47
CA VAL A 259 9.70 -12.07 -6.89
C VAL A 259 9.53 -12.10 -5.38
N ILE A 260 9.34 -13.29 -4.82
CA ILE A 260 9.43 -13.54 -3.37
C ILE A 260 10.62 -14.49 -3.18
N GLY A 261 11.83 -13.91 -3.20
CA GLY A 261 13.09 -14.65 -3.10
C GLY A 261 13.61 -14.79 -1.66
N TYR A 262 13.01 -14.08 -0.71
CA TYR A 262 13.36 -14.09 0.70
C TYR A 262 12.10 -14.31 1.56
N PRO A 263 12.03 -15.38 2.37
CA PRO A 263 10.82 -15.78 3.09
C PRO A 263 10.62 -14.93 4.35
N ASN A 264 10.27 -13.67 4.16
CA ASN A 264 9.98 -12.72 5.23
C ASN A 264 8.72 -11.93 4.90
N ASP A 265 7.80 -11.91 5.85
CA ASP A 265 6.53 -11.17 5.76
C ASP A 265 6.55 -9.86 6.55
N PHE A 266 7.62 -9.57 7.28
CA PHE A 266 7.75 -8.34 8.07
C PHE A 266 8.52 -7.26 7.34
N LEU A 267 8.34 -6.02 7.78
CA LEU A 267 9.12 -4.87 7.34
C LEU A 267 10.61 -5.12 7.54
N ALA A 268 11.38 -5.16 6.45
CA ALA A 268 12.83 -5.31 6.49
C ALA A 268 13.57 -3.98 6.73
N TYR A 269 12.83 -2.88 6.69
CA TYR A 269 13.36 -1.52 6.80
C TYR A 269 12.79 -0.75 8.00
N PRO A 270 12.65 -1.31 9.20
CA PRO A 270 12.10 -0.52 10.31
C PRO A 270 13.01 0.68 10.59
N THR A 271 12.40 1.85 10.77
CA THR A 271 13.07 2.94 11.47
C THR A 271 13.07 2.64 12.97
N PHE A 272 13.80 3.45 13.75
CA PHE A 272 13.88 3.26 15.19
C PHE A 272 13.64 4.57 15.92
N TRP A 273 12.74 4.54 16.90
CA TRP A 273 12.44 5.65 17.80
C TRP A 273 12.66 5.22 19.25
N ASP A 274 13.53 5.95 19.96
CA ASP A 274 13.89 5.65 21.35
C ASP A 274 14.35 4.19 21.59
N GLY A 275 15.08 3.65 20.60
CA GLY A 275 15.58 2.27 20.62
C GLY A 275 14.52 1.19 20.32
N GLN A 276 13.28 1.57 20.04
CA GLN A 276 12.22 0.66 19.62
C GLN A 276 12.01 0.73 18.10
N PRO A 277 11.73 -0.40 17.43
CA PRO A 277 11.40 -0.39 16.01
C PRO A 277 10.09 0.34 15.77
N ASP A 278 10.01 1.00 14.62
CA ASP A 278 8.84 1.71 14.13
C ASP A 278 8.48 1.20 12.72
N ASN A 279 7.19 1.23 12.39
CA ASN A 279 6.66 0.68 11.15
C ASN A 279 6.86 1.59 9.92
N HIS A 280 7.39 2.80 10.10
CA HIS A 280 7.81 3.64 8.97
C HIS A 280 9.08 3.04 8.35
N PRO A 281 9.07 2.74 7.04
CA PRO A 281 10.27 2.28 6.35
C PRO A 281 11.41 3.31 6.43
N SER A 282 12.64 2.82 6.49
CA SER A 282 13.81 3.68 6.40
C SER A 282 13.92 4.34 5.01
N ALA A 283 14.77 5.36 4.92
CA ALA A 283 15.12 5.99 3.64
C ALA A 283 15.59 4.95 2.60
N ALA A 284 16.35 3.93 3.02
CA ALA A 284 16.82 2.88 2.13
C ALA A 284 15.67 2.06 1.53
N GLY A 285 14.68 1.68 2.34
CA GLY A 285 13.49 0.95 1.90
C GLY A 285 12.64 1.78 0.95
N HIS A 286 12.42 3.04 1.28
CA HIS A 286 11.70 3.95 0.39
C HIS A 286 12.44 4.19 -0.94
N CYS A 287 13.77 4.36 -0.92
CA CYS A 287 14.58 4.49 -2.14
C CYS A 287 14.49 3.24 -3.04
N LYS A 288 14.47 2.03 -2.46
CA LYS A 288 14.23 0.79 -3.22
C LYS A 288 12.87 0.83 -3.90
N ALA A 289 11.82 1.14 -3.15
CA ALA A 289 10.47 1.23 -3.70
C ALA A 289 10.36 2.25 -4.82
N THR A 290 10.99 3.42 -4.69
CA THR A 290 11.07 4.42 -5.77
C THR A 290 11.73 3.84 -7.02
N GLY A 291 12.90 3.22 -6.87
CA GLY A 291 13.66 2.65 -7.98
C GLY A 291 12.93 1.53 -8.74
N GLU A 292 12.13 0.74 -8.03
CA GLU A 292 11.33 -0.34 -8.63
C GLU A 292 10.00 0.15 -9.23
N PHE A 293 9.37 1.14 -8.60
CA PHE A 293 8.04 1.62 -8.98
C PHE A 293 8.00 2.45 -10.26
N VAL A 294 8.92 3.40 -10.43
CA VAL A 294 8.77 4.44 -11.47
C VAL A 294 8.70 3.86 -12.89
N LYS A 295 9.51 2.84 -13.19
CA LYS A 295 9.44 2.15 -14.49
C LYS A 295 8.13 1.40 -14.68
N LEU A 296 7.56 0.85 -13.62
CA LEU A 296 6.26 0.18 -13.69
C LEU A 296 5.12 1.18 -13.90
N LEU A 297 5.19 2.36 -13.29
CA LEU A 297 4.24 3.44 -13.54
C LEU A 297 4.26 3.90 -15.01
N ASN A 298 5.45 4.04 -15.59
CA ASN A 298 5.61 4.34 -17.02
C ASN A 298 4.95 3.27 -17.90
N ILE A 299 5.19 1.99 -17.60
CA ILE A 299 4.58 0.86 -18.32
C ILE A 299 3.05 0.88 -18.20
N ALA A 300 2.53 1.09 -16.98
CA ALA A 300 1.11 1.21 -16.72
C ALA A 300 0.48 2.37 -17.51
N TYR A 301 1.13 3.54 -17.53
CA TYR A 301 0.71 4.69 -18.32
C TYR A 301 0.61 4.35 -19.80
N HIS A 302 1.63 3.73 -20.39
CA HIS A 302 1.63 3.40 -21.81
C HIS A 302 0.61 2.31 -22.19
N CYS A 303 0.38 1.33 -21.29
CA CYS A 303 -0.72 0.38 -21.44
C CYS A 303 -2.09 1.09 -21.44
N TRP A 304 -2.30 2.02 -20.50
CA TRP A 304 -3.53 2.80 -20.41
C TRP A 304 -3.78 3.69 -21.62
N ARG A 305 -2.73 4.33 -22.14
CA ARG A 305 -2.80 5.15 -23.35
C ARG A 305 -2.93 4.34 -24.64
N GLY A 306 -2.73 3.02 -24.58
CA GLY A 306 -2.80 2.12 -25.72
C GLY A 306 -1.60 2.23 -26.67
N ASP A 307 -0.49 2.81 -26.22
CA ASP A 307 0.76 2.95 -26.99
C ASP A 307 1.89 2.05 -26.46
N GLY A 308 1.62 1.24 -25.43
CA GLY A 308 2.50 0.20 -24.91
C GLY A 308 1.78 -1.10 -24.56
N GLY A 309 2.55 -2.17 -24.38
CA GLY A 309 2.04 -3.45 -23.89
C GLY A 309 1.56 -3.37 -22.46
N CYS A 310 0.52 -4.15 -22.13
CA CYS A 310 -0.01 -4.22 -20.77
C CYS A 310 0.79 -5.19 -19.89
N PRO A 311 1.21 -4.74 -18.69
CA PRO A 311 2.03 -5.53 -17.80
C PRO A 311 1.25 -6.70 -17.18
N GLN A 312 1.96 -7.81 -17.01
CA GLN A 312 1.55 -8.88 -16.11
C GLN A 312 2.05 -8.58 -14.69
N PHE A 313 1.46 -9.22 -13.69
CA PHE A 313 1.78 -9.04 -12.27
C PHE A 313 1.52 -7.63 -11.74
N MET A 314 0.65 -6.85 -12.38
CA MET A 314 0.15 -5.56 -11.86
C MET A 314 -1.36 -5.57 -11.70
N GLY A 315 -1.91 -6.70 -11.25
CA GLY A 315 -3.35 -6.95 -11.13
C GLY A 315 -3.82 -8.19 -11.90
N ARG A 316 -3.01 -8.70 -12.83
CA ARG A 316 -3.34 -9.83 -13.70
C ARG A 316 -2.22 -10.85 -13.68
N SER A 317 -2.60 -12.12 -13.71
CA SER A 317 -1.64 -13.21 -13.80
C SER A 317 -1.15 -13.32 -15.24
N GLY A 318 0.12 -13.70 -15.42
CA GLY A 318 0.78 -13.89 -16.72
C GLY A 318 0.21 -14.99 -17.63
N GLY A 319 -1.06 -15.37 -17.47
CA GLY A 319 -1.81 -16.29 -18.30
C GLY A 319 -2.66 -15.54 -19.35
N VAL A 320 -2.80 -16.13 -20.53
CA VAL A 320 -3.37 -15.56 -21.75
C VAL A 320 -4.69 -14.81 -21.49
N SER A 321 -4.69 -13.48 -21.59
CA SER A 321 -5.92 -12.71 -21.71
C SER A 321 -6.59 -13.09 -23.02
N ALA A 322 -7.77 -13.72 -22.94
CA ALA A 322 -8.67 -13.88 -24.07
C ALA A 322 -9.18 -12.48 -24.45
N GLY A 323 -8.46 -11.83 -25.36
CA GLY A 323 -8.87 -10.55 -25.91
C GLY A 323 -10.21 -10.66 -26.61
N THR A 324 -11.20 -9.89 -26.15
CA THR A 324 -12.33 -9.52 -26.97
C THR A 324 -11.82 -8.56 -28.05
N PRO A 325 -11.99 -8.84 -29.36
CA PRO A 325 -11.52 -7.95 -30.41
C PRO A 325 -12.30 -6.64 -30.42
N SER A 326 -11.56 -5.51 -30.50
CA SER A 326 -12.11 -4.23 -30.93
C SER A 326 -12.81 -4.36 -32.30
N PRO A 327 -13.84 -3.55 -32.60
CA PRO A 327 -14.57 -3.63 -33.86
C PRO A 327 -13.64 -3.38 -35.06
N PRO A 328 -13.82 -4.13 -36.17
CA PRO A 328 -12.86 -4.13 -37.26
C PRO A 328 -12.88 -2.80 -38.06
N PRO A 329 -11.70 -2.27 -38.46
CA PRO A 329 -11.62 -1.22 -39.47
C PRO A 329 -12.10 -1.76 -40.82
N THR A 330 -12.84 -0.93 -41.55
CA THR A 330 -13.37 -1.19 -42.89
C THR A 330 -12.26 -1.66 -43.85
N GLN A 331 -12.35 -2.91 -44.32
CA GLN A 331 -11.35 -3.50 -45.23
C GLN A 331 -11.60 -3.06 -46.68
N GLN A 332 -10.54 -2.54 -47.32
CA GLN A 332 -10.40 -2.46 -48.77
C GLN A 332 -9.64 -3.73 -49.25
N PRO A 333 -10.09 -4.44 -50.30
CA PRO A 333 -9.56 -5.77 -50.60
C PRO A 333 -8.39 -5.78 -51.61
N SER A 334 -7.42 -6.67 -51.37
CA SER A 334 -6.72 -7.56 -52.34
C SER A 334 -5.22 -7.71 -52.03
N PRO A 335 -4.51 -8.75 -52.53
CA PRO A 335 -4.94 -10.12 -52.88
C PRO A 335 -4.06 -11.22 -52.24
N SER A 336 -4.57 -12.45 -52.35
CA SER A 336 -4.06 -13.75 -51.90
C SER A 336 -2.71 -14.24 -52.47
N ALA A 337 -2.22 -15.30 -51.78
CA ALA A 337 -1.40 -16.46 -52.22
C ALA A 337 0.05 -16.46 -51.65
N THR A 338 0.67 -17.51 -51.10
CA THR A 338 0.50 -18.99 -51.04
C THR A 338 1.41 -19.55 -49.91
N PRO A 339 1.23 -20.78 -49.37
CA PRO A 339 1.91 -21.28 -48.15
C PRO A 339 3.07 -22.26 -48.40
N SER A 340 4.01 -22.37 -47.43
CA SER A 340 5.02 -23.46 -47.34
C SER A 340 5.49 -23.65 -45.88
N THR A 341 5.03 -24.71 -45.18
CA THR A 341 5.68 -26.03 -44.88
C THR A 341 6.71 -26.05 -43.74
N SER A 342 6.34 -26.71 -42.63
CA SER A 342 7.19 -27.14 -41.50
C SER A 342 7.91 -28.48 -41.75
N PRO A 343 9.02 -28.77 -41.04
CA PRO A 343 9.48 -30.14 -40.78
C PRO A 343 9.38 -30.58 -39.28
N PRO A 344 9.52 -31.90 -38.99
CA PRO A 344 8.98 -32.59 -37.81
C PRO A 344 9.99 -32.80 -36.64
N PRO A 345 9.57 -33.39 -35.48
CA PRO A 345 10.36 -33.42 -34.24
C PRO A 345 11.27 -34.66 -34.14
N ILE A 346 12.37 -34.53 -33.39
CA ILE A 346 13.28 -35.63 -33.05
C ILE A 346 13.17 -35.98 -31.56
N SER A 347 13.17 -37.28 -31.33
CA SER A 347 12.85 -38.08 -30.15
C SER A 347 13.93 -38.17 -29.07
N THR A 348 13.47 -38.43 -27.84
CA THR A 348 14.21 -38.85 -26.64
C THR A 348 14.83 -40.26 -26.77
N PRO A 349 15.76 -40.61 -25.86
CA PRO A 349 15.55 -41.84 -25.09
C PRO A 349 15.94 -41.77 -23.60
N SER A 350 15.39 -42.75 -22.88
CA SER A 350 15.25 -42.93 -21.43
C SER A 350 16.47 -43.50 -20.69
N SER A 351 16.39 -43.41 -19.36
CA SER A 351 17.25 -43.88 -18.25
C SER A 351 17.79 -45.32 -18.31
N PRO A 352 18.75 -45.71 -17.43
CA PRO A 352 18.32 -46.31 -16.15
C PRO A 352 19.24 -46.05 -14.91
N THR A 353 18.62 -46.02 -13.73
CA THR A 353 19.17 -46.42 -12.41
C THR A 353 18.57 -47.81 -12.09
N PRO A 354 19.17 -48.72 -11.27
CA PRO A 354 19.40 -48.50 -9.82
C PRO A 354 20.59 -49.28 -9.20
N THR A 355 21.14 -48.85 -8.06
CA THR A 355 21.50 -49.80 -6.97
C THR A 355 21.61 -49.10 -5.61
N SER A 356 21.11 -49.83 -4.61
CA SER A 356 21.01 -49.60 -3.17
C SER A 356 22.32 -49.64 -2.39
N SER A 357 22.35 -48.97 -1.23
CA SER A 357 22.88 -49.57 0.01
C SER A 357 22.36 -48.84 1.24
N ALA A 358 21.82 -49.62 2.17
CA ALA A 358 21.27 -49.22 3.45
C ALA A 358 22.35 -49.08 4.54
N SER A 359 22.09 -48.21 5.53
CA SER A 359 22.50 -48.43 6.92
C SER A 359 21.72 -47.51 7.88
N GLN A 360 21.00 -48.13 8.82
CA GLN A 360 20.47 -47.61 10.09
C GLN A 360 20.97 -48.59 11.18
N PRO A 361 20.77 -48.36 12.50
CA PRO A 361 20.55 -47.11 13.24
C PRO A 361 21.43 -47.03 14.53
N SER A 362 21.37 -45.92 15.28
CA SER A 362 21.71 -45.90 16.70
C SER A 362 20.65 -45.18 17.53
N GLN A 363 20.33 -45.79 18.67
CA GLN A 363 19.23 -45.48 19.58
C GLN A 363 19.53 -44.41 20.64
N GLY A 364 18.44 -43.87 21.21
CA GLY A 364 18.35 -43.37 22.59
C GLY A 364 18.35 -41.84 22.69
N ILE A 365 17.52 -41.15 23.48
CA ILE A 365 16.74 -41.52 24.67
C ILE A 365 15.49 -40.62 24.78
N SER A 366 14.45 -41.21 25.36
CA SER A 366 13.13 -40.70 25.74
C SER A 366 13.16 -39.56 26.77
N GLY A 367 12.17 -38.66 26.69
CA GLY A 367 11.82 -37.71 27.75
C GLY A 367 10.48 -37.00 27.49
N LYS A 368 9.36 -37.64 27.86
CA LYS A 368 8.06 -36.98 28.07
C LYS A 368 8.03 -36.34 29.45
N ILE A 369 7.36 -35.18 29.61
CA ILE A 369 6.45 -34.86 30.73
C ILE A 369 5.61 -33.60 30.39
N LEU A 370 4.30 -33.69 30.72
CA LEU A 370 3.21 -32.71 30.92
C LEU A 370 3.55 -31.21 30.84
N GLY A 371 2.73 -30.30 30.28
CA GLY A 371 1.27 -30.21 30.36
C GLY A 371 0.83 -29.33 31.55
N ILE A 372 0.34 -28.11 31.27
CA ILE A 372 -0.46 -27.10 32.05
C ILE A 372 -0.20 -25.79 31.29
N GLY A 373 -1.12 -24.90 30.93
CA GLY A 373 -2.50 -24.63 31.26
C GLY A 373 -2.72 -23.15 30.90
N ALA A 374 -3.80 -22.85 30.18
CA ALA A 374 -4.16 -21.50 29.76
C ALA A 374 -4.28 -20.52 30.93
N LEU A 375 -3.88 -19.26 30.74
CA LEU A 375 -4.34 -18.15 31.57
C LEU A 375 -4.52 -16.88 30.71
N ILE A 376 -5.79 -16.65 30.41
CA ILE A 376 -6.40 -15.42 29.90
C ILE A 376 -6.34 -14.36 31.00
N GLY A 377 -5.72 -13.21 30.72
CA GLY A 377 -5.72 -12.04 31.60
C GLY A 377 -6.71 -10.99 31.14
N ILE A 378 -7.97 -11.16 31.55
CA ILE A 378 -9.02 -10.13 31.48
C ILE A 378 -8.75 -9.09 32.58
N PHE A 379 -8.50 -7.84 32.22
CA PHE A 379 -8.57 -6.73 33.18
C PHE A 379 -9.99 -6.19 33.25
N THR A 380 -10.73 -6.60 34.29
CA THR A 380 -12.01 -6.04 34.68
C THR A 380 -11.85 -4.65 35.32
N ILE A 381 -12.72 -3.77 34.85
CA ILE A 381 -13.11 -2.45 35.33
C ILE A 381 -13.34 -2.41 36.85
N ILE A 382 -12.79 -1.40 37.53
CA ILE A 382 -13.38 -0.83 38.74
C ILE A 382 -13.76 0.62 38.42
N GLY A 383 -15.05 0.87 38.37
CA GLY A 383 -15.62 2.22 38.34
C GLY A 383 -15.92 2.72 39.75
N ALA A 384 -15.78 4.03 39.94
CA ALA A 384 -16.46 4.79 40.98
C ALA A 384 -16.75 6.22 40.49
N PHE A 385 -18.03 6.46 40.16
CA PHE A 385 -18.90 7.61 40.51
C PHE A 385 -18.19 8.90 41.03
N MET A 386 -18.50 10.15 40.64
CA MET A 386 -19.82 10.77 40.45
C MET A 386 -19.71 12.28 40.06
N MET A 387 -20.81 12.82 39.51
CA MET A 387 -21.28 14.24 39.50
C MET A 387 -20.81 15.27 38.44
N LYS A 388 -21.80 15.70 37.63
CA LYS A 388 -21.85 16.95 36.85
C LYS A 388 -21.72 18.20 37.73
N ARG A 389 -20.89 19.17 37.31
CA ARG A 389 -21.13 20.61 37.51
C ARG A 389 -20.54 21.43 36.35
N LYS A 390 -21.32 22.37 35.83
CA LYS A 390 -20.96 23.35 34.80
C LYS A 390 -20.03 24.43 35.39
N GLY A 391 -19.03 24.88 34.63
CA GLY A 391 -18.41 26.21 34.75
C GLY A 391 -16.88 26.25 34.81
N ALA A 392 -16.33 27.15 33.98
CA ALA A 392 -14.93 27.63 33.88
C ALA A 392 -13.90 26.74 33.16
N LYS A 393 -13.36 27.33 32.08
CA LYS A 393 -12.24 26.86 31.23
C LYS A 393 -10.98 26.71 32.09
N GLN A 394 -10.68 25.49 32.54
CA GLN A 394 -9.36 25.15 33.07
C GLN A 394 -8.63 24.49 31.91
N VAL A 395 -7.59 25.17 31.38
CA VAL A 395 -6.69 24.56 30.39
C VAL A 395 -6.17 23.29 31.03
N SER A 396 -6.49 22.14 30.43
CA SER A 396 -6.12 20.85 30.98
C SER A 396 -4.60 20.83 31.10
N THR A 397 -4.08 20.50 32.29
CA THR A 397 -2.63 20.32 32.52
C THR A 397 -1.99 19.38 31.49
N SER A 398 -2.77 18.48 30.88
CA SER A 398 -2.34 17.61 29.78
C SER A 398 -1.96 18.35 28.50
N GLU A 399 -2.67 19.43 28.13
CA GLU A 399 -2.40 20.18 26.89
C GLU A 399 -1.09 20.98 27.00
N ILE A 400 -0.77 21.46 28.20
CA ILE A 400 0.47 22.17 28.47
C ILE A 400 1.65 21.19 28.48
N ASP A 401 1.46 20.00 29.03
CA ASP A 401 2.48 18.96 29.03
C ASP A 401 2.78 18.48 27.60
N GLU A 402 1.76 18.36 26.75
CA GLU A 402 1.94 18.06 25.32
C GLU A 402 2.73 19.16 24.57
N LYS A 403 2.45 20.44 24.87
CA LYS A 403 3.20 21.57 24.29
C LYS A 403 4.67 21.59 24.72
N ILE A 404 4.95 21.28 25.98
CA ILE A 404 6.33 21.17 26.48
C ILE A 404 7.05 20.00 25.79
N MET A 405 6.39 18.86 25.59
CA MET A 405 6.94 17.71 24.88
C MET A 405 7.28 18.04 23.42
N LYS A 406 6.41 18.79 22.73
CA LYS A 406 6.65 19.26 21.35
C LYS A 406 7.82 20.25 21.26
N LEU A 407 7.99 21.12 22.27
CA LEU A 407 9.16 22.01 22.36
C LEU A 407 10.47 21.23 22.55
N GLU A 408 10.46 20.19 23.39
CA GLU A 408 11.64 19.33 23.60
C GLU A 408 12.04 18.60 22.33
N LYS A 409 11.06 18.07 21.60
CA LYS A 409 11.26 17.47 20.27
C LYS A 409 11.87 18.49 19.29
N ALA A 410 11.34 19.71 19.24
CA ALA A 410 11.84 20.77 18.36
C ALA A 410 13.28 21.21 18.69
N LEU A 411 13.65 21.24 19.98
CA LEU A 411 15.03 21.54 20.39
C LEU A 411 15.99 20.41 19.98
N LYS A 412 15.59 19.14 20.18
CA LYS A 412 16.41 17.96 19.85
C LYS A 412 16.65 17.83 18.35
N GLU A 413 15.69 18.26 17.54
CA GLU A 413 15.76 18.28 16.08
C GLU A 413 16.44 19.55 15.52
N GLY A 414 16.92 20.46 16.38
CA GLY A 414 17.59 21.69 15.96
C GLY A 414 16.69 22.73 15.29
N ARG A 415 15.36 22.55 15.37
CA ARG A 415 14.36 23.47 14.79
C ARG A 415 14.20 24.76 15.58
N ILE A 416 14.61 24.78 16.85
CA ILE A 416 14.64 25.97 17.71
C ILE A 416 15.94 26.02 18.50
N SER A 417 16.40 27.24 18.85
CA SER A 417 17.58 27.40 19.70
C SER A 417 17.27 27.05 21.16
N LYS A 418 18.33 26.79 21.94
CA LYS A 418 18.22 26.51 23.38
C LYS A 418 17.61 27.70 24.14
N GLU A 419 17.92 28.92 23.74
CA GLU A 419 17.36 30.15 24.30
C GLU A 419 15.85 30.25 24.04
N THR A 420 15.41 30.00 22.81
CA THR A 420 13.98 30.00 22.42
C THR A 420 13.21 28.89 23.16
N TYR A 421 13.80 27.70 23.29
CA TYR A 421 13.20 26.62 24.07
C TYR A 421 12.97 27.03 25.54
N GLN A 422 13.97 27.63 26.18
CA GLN A 422 13.87 28.03 27.60
C GLN A 422 12.83 29.13 27.82
N GLU A 423 12.71 30.08 26.89
CA GLU A 423 11.70 31.14 26.97
C GLU A 423 10.27 30.59 26.85
N LEU A 424 10.02 29.76 25.84
CA LEU A 424 8.70 29.20 25.58
C LEU A 424 8.28 28.20 26.66
N ARG A 425 9.21 27.37 27.14
CA ARG A 425 8.95 26.46 28.26
C ARG A 425 8.55 27.22 29.52
N ARG A 426 9.27 28.29 29.89
CA ARG A 426 8.92 29.13 31.05
C ARG A 426 7.54 29.76 30.91
N LYS A 427 7.16 30.17 29.70
CA LYS A 427 5.82 30.71 29.41
C LYS A 427 4.72 29.66 29.65
N TYR A 428 4.91 28.45 29.15
CA TYR A 428 3.96 27.35 29.32
C TYR A 428 3.88 26.85 30.76
N GLU A 429 5.00 26.75 31.49
CA GLU A 429 4.99 26.42 32.91
C GLU A 429 4.27 27.49 33.76
N LYS A 430 4.39 28.78 33.39
CA LYS A 430 3.64 29.87 34.03
C LYS A 430 2.13 29.79 33.73
N GLU A 431 1.76 29.39 32.52
CA GLU A 431 0.37 29.08 32.15
C GLU A 431 -0.17 27.87 32.92
N LYS A 432 0.67 26.88 33.26
CA LYS A 432 0.31 25.71 34.08
C LYS A 432 0.02 26.07 35.54
N SER A 433 0.64 27.13 36.04
CA SER A 433 0.52 27.61 37.44
C SER A 433 -0.61 28.61 37.68
N ARG A 434 -1.37 28.97 36.64
CA ARG A 434 -2.53 29.88 36.67
C ARG A 434 -3.82 29.11 36.58
#